data_AF-A0A2U8X8R1-F1
#
_entry.id   AF-A0A2U8X8R1-F1
#
_cell.length_a   1.000
_cell.length_b   1.000
_cell.length_c   1.000
_cell.angle_alpha   90.00
_cell.angle_beta   90.00
_cell.angle_gamma   90.00
#
_symmetry.space_group_name_H-M   'P 1'
#
loop_
_entity.id
_entity.type
_entity.pdbx_description
1 polymer ?
#
loop_
_entity_poly.entity_id
_entity_poly.type
_entity_poly.pdbx_seq_one_letter_code
_entity_poly.pdbx_strand_id
1 'polypeptide(L)' 'MPKGDQKHRAERFNEGAKLLASVFNSLAIAVVGAAFVIPITQGRYDGFAHGGGLLPVAGVSFHLAGQAALRYLRAEDRHR' A
#
# COMPACT_ATOMS: atom_id res chain seq x y z
N MET A 1 15.25 -20.34 -26.33
CA MET A 1 15.35 -19.20 -25.41
C MET A 1 15.87 -19.69 -24.07
N PRO A 2 17.00 -19.15 -23.55
CA PRO A 2 17.60 -19.67 -22.33
C PRO A 2 16.69 -19.39 -21.12
N LYS A 3 16.41 -20.43 -20.34
CA LYS A 3 15.56 -20.38 -19.13
C LYS A 3 16.06 -19.40 -18.05
N GLY A 4 17.32 -18.98 -18.12
CA GLY A 4 17.93 -18.01 -17.19
C GLY A 4 17.34 -16.62 -17.26
N ASP A 5 16.96 -16.13 -18.44
CA ASP A 5 16.44 -14.76 -18.61
C ASP A 5 15.04 -14.58 -18.01
N GLN A 6 14.20 -15.63 -18.07
CA GLN A 6 12.86 -15.59 -17.47
C GLN A 6 12.90 -15.64 -15.94
N LYS A 7 13.88 -16.36 -15.36
CA LYS A 7 14.05 -16.40 -13.91
C LYS A 7 14.52 -15.05 -13.37
N HIS A 8 15.51 -14.46 -14.03
CA HIS A 8 16.07 -13.17 -13.63
C HIS A 8 15.08 -12.00 -13.79
N ARG A 9 14.23 -12.04 -14.82
CA ARG A 9 13.13 -11.08 -14.99
C ARG A 9 12.06 -11.21 -13.91
N ALA A 10 11.75 -12.43 -13.49
CA ALA A 10 10.77 -12.67 -12.43
C ALA A 10 11.27 -12.21 -11.05
N GLU A 11 12.57 -12.40 -10.76
CA GLU A 11 13.19 -11.88 -9.53
C GLU A 11 13.10 -10.36 -9.44
N ARG A 12 13.46 -9.63 -10.52
CA ARG A 12 13.32 -8.16 -10.54
C ARG A 12 11.87 -7.68 -10.44
N PHE A 13 10.93 -8.41 -11.04
CA PHE A 13 9.52 -8.07 -10.93
C PHE A 13 9.00 -8.26 -9.49
N ASN A 14 9.41 -9.34 -8.82
CA ASN A 14 9.06 -9.59 -7.42
C ASN A 14 9.65 -8.51 -6.49
N GLU A 15 10.90 -8.10 -6.70
CA GLU A 15 11.50 -6.97 -5.97
C GLU A 15 10.75 -5.66 -6.20
N GLY A 16 10.43 -5.33 -7.46
CA GLY A 16 9.66 -4.14 -7.80
C GLY A 16 8.28 -4.12 -7.13
N ALA A 17 7.61 -5.26 -7.09
CA ALA A 17 6.29 -5.37 -6.48
C ALA A 17 6.34 -5.34 -4.94
N LYS A 18 7.42 -5.85 -4.31
CA LYS A 18 7.68 -5.66 -2.87
C LYS A 18 7.93 -4.19 -2.53
N LEU A 19 8.71 -3.47 -3.34
CA LEU A 19 8.94 -2.03 -3.19
C LEU A 19 7.64 -1.25 -3.33
N LEU A 20 6.83 -1.57 -4.34
CA LEU A 20 5.54 -0.93 -4.56
C LEU A 20 4.59 -1.15 -3.37
N ALA A 21 4.54 -2.36 -2.82
CA ALA A 21 3.76 -2.64 -1.62
C ALA A 21 4.26 -1.85 -0.40
N SER A 22 5.57 -1.70 -0.23
CA SER A 22 6.16 -0.86 0.82
C SER A 22 5.75 0.62 0.68
N VAL A 23 5.75 1.13 -0.55
CA VAL A 23 5.29 2.49 -0.86
C VAL A 23 3.81 2.66 -0.51
N PHE A 24 2.94 1.74 -0.93
CA PHE A 24 1.52 1.77 -0.59
C PHE A 24 1.28 1.68 0.92
N ASN A 25 2.06 0.87 1.62
CA ASN A 25 1.95 0.73 3.07
C ASN A 25 2.38 2.00 3.80
N SER A 26 3.46 2.64 3.33
CA SER A 26 3.92 3.93 3.86
C SER A 26 2.92 5.05 3.59
N LEU A 27 2.34 5.06 2.38
CA LEU A 27 1.31 6.00 2.00
C LEU A 27 0.04 5.83 2.84
N ALA A 28 -0.36 4.59 3.13
CA ALA A 28 -1.47 4.31 4.02
C ALA A 28 -1.28 4.95 5.40
N ILE A 29 -0.11 4.76 6.01
CA ILE A 29 0.23 5.36 7.31
C ILE A 29 0.20 6.89 7.22
N ALA A 30 0.79 7.47 6.18
CA ALA A 30 0.82 8.92 6.00
C ALA A 30 -0.59 9.51 5.84
N VAL A 31 -1.44 8.88 5.02
CA VAL A 31 -2.82 9.30 4.76
C VAL A 31 -3.69 9.16 6.01
N VAL A 32 -3.56 8.05 6.75
CA VAL A 32 -4.26 7.86 8.03
C VAL A 32 -3.77 8.91 9.04
N GLY A 33 -2.46 9.12 9.16
CA GLY A 33 -1.91 10.15 10.05
C GLY A 33 -2.43 11.55 9.72
N ALA A 34 -2.47 11.91 8.44
CA ALA A 34 -3.02 13.19 7.98
C ALA A 34 -4.51 13.36 8.34
N ALA A 35 -5.29 12.27 8.33
CA ALA A 35 -6.69 12.30 8.75
C ALA A 35 -6.90 12.75 10.20
N PHE A 36 -5.91 12.53 11.08
CA PHE A 36 -5.97 12.95 12.48
C PHE A 36 -5.22 14.26 12.73
N VAL A 37 -4.06 14.47 12.09
CA VAL A 37 -3.25 15.68 12.30
C VAL A 37 -3.93 16.93 11.75
N ILE A 38 -4.52 16.88 10.54
CA ILE A 38 -5.11 18.06 9.89
C ILE A 38 -6.28 18.64 10.69
N PRO A 39 -7.27 17.84 11.15
CA PRO A 39 -8.37 18.40 11.94
C PRO A 39 -7.90 18.96 13.29
N ILE A 40 -6.92 18.31 13.93
CA ILE A 40 -6.35 18.77 15.21
C ILE A 40 -5.66 20.13 15.03
N THR A 41 -4.82 20.30 14.00
CA THR A 41 -4.10 21.57 13.76
C THR A 41 -5.05 22.69 13.32
N GLN A 42 -6.21 22.35 12.74
CA GLN A 42 -7.25 23.30 12.36
C GLN A 42 -8.25 23.60 13.47
N GLY A 43 -8.15 22.95 14.65
CA GLY A 43 -9.10 23.10 15.75
C GLY A 43 -10.51 22.56 15.44
N ARG A 44 -10.64 21.69 14.44
CA ARG A 44 -11.91 21.12 13.95
C ARG A 44 -12.03 19.67 14.38
N TYR A 45 -12.57 19.43 15.57
CA TYR A 45 -12.75 18.07 16.13
C TYR A 45 -13.92 17.31 15.50
N ASP A 46 -14.75 18.02 14.74
CA ASP A 46 -15.89 17.56 13.94
C ASP A 46 -15.49 17.13 12.52
N GLY A 47 -14.19 17.03 12.22
CA GLY A 47 -13.67 16.70 10.88
C GLY A 47 -14.26 15.41 10.26
N PHE A 48 -14.64 14.43 11.08
CA PHE A 48 -15.30 13.20 10.61
C PHE A 48 -16.76 13.40 10.16
N ALA A 49 -17.45 14.46 10.61
CA ALA A 49 -18.85 14.72 10.30
C ALA A 49 -19.07 15.38 8.91
N HIS A 50 -18.03 15.98 8.32
CA HIS A 50 -18.12 16.72 7.04
C HIS A 50 -17.25 16.13 5.91
N GLY A 51 -16.97 14.83 5.95
CA GLY A 51 -16.21 14.13 4.89
C GLY A 51 -14.75 13.78 5.23
N GLY A 52 -14.28 14.03 6.46
CA GLY A 52 -12.95 13.62 6.92
C GLY A 52 -12.74 12.10 7.01
N GLY A 53 -13.80 11.30 6.89
CA GLY A 53 -13.72 9.83 6.79
C GLY A 53 -13.09 9.32 5.49
N LEU A 54 -12.88 10.18 4.47
CA LEU A 54 -12.32 9.76 3.19
C LEU A 54 -10.83 9.40 3.28
N LEU A 55 -10.04 10.13 4.09
CA LEU A 55 -8.62 9.85 4.27
C LEU A 55 -8.37 8.49 4.97
N PRO A 56 -9.04 8.15 6.09
CA PRO A 56 -8.92 6.82 6.68
C PRO A 56 -9.31 5.70 5.72
N VAL A 57 -10.39 5.88 4.96
CA VAL A 57 -10.82 4.91 3.94
C VAL A 57 -9.75 4.73 2.87
N ALA A 58 -9.22 5.82 2.32
CA ALA A 58 -8.13 5.78 1.34
C ALA A 58 -6.87 5.10 1.91
N GLY A 59 -6.52 5.38 3.17
CA GLY A 59 -5.41 4.74 3.85
C GLY A 59 -5.60 3.22 3.99
N VAL A 60 -6.79 2.78 4.42
CA VAL A 60 -7.13 1.35 4.47
C VAL A 60 -7.08 0.71 3.09
N SER A 61 -7.60 1.38 2.05
CA SER A 61 -7.52 0.89 0.67
C SER A 61 -6.07 0.72 0.19
N PHE A 62 -5.18 1.67 0.47
CA PHE A 62 -3.76 1.54 0.13
C PHE A 62 -3.07 0.41 0.91
N HIS A 63 -3.40 0.25 2.19
CA HIS A 63 -2.86 -0.85 3.00
C HIS A 63 -3.30 -2.21 2.46
N LEU A 64 -4.60 -2.36 2.13
CA LEU A 64 -5.16 -3.58 1.55
C LEU A 64 -4.57 -3.88 0.17
N ALA A 65 -4.37 -2.86 -0.68
CA ALA A 65 -3.73 -3.02 -1.98
C ALA A 65 -2.28 -3.52 -1.84
N GLY A 66 -1.50 -2.94 -0.92
CA GLY A 66 -0.14 -3.41 -0.61
C GLY A 66 -0.11 -4.83 -0.07
N GLN A 67 -1.02 -5.17 0.85
CA GLN A 67 -1.17 -6.53 1.40
C GLN A 67 -1.55 -7.54 0.30
N ALA A 68 -2.50 -7.20 -0.58
CA ALA A 68 -2.94 -8.06 -1.68
C ALA A 68 -1.81 -8.33 -2.67
N ALA A 69 -1.04 -7.29 -3.04
CA ALA A 69 0.13 -7.41 -3.91
C ALA A 69 1.18 -8.37 -3.32
N LEU A 70 1.49 -8.25 -2.02
CA LEU A 70 2.43 -9.15 -1.34
C LEU A 70 1.91 -10.58 -1.24
N ARG A 71 0.60 -10.76 -1.01
CA ARG A 71 -0.02 -12.09 -0.95
C ARG A 71 0.03 -12.79 -2.31
N TYR A 72 -0.25 -12.05 -3.39
CA TYR A 72 -0.19 -12.56 -4.75
C TYR A 72 1.24 -13.01 -5.10
N LEU A 73 2.25 -12.19 -4.82
CA LEU A 73 3.66 -12.55 -5.04
C LEU A 73 4.08 -13.79 -4.23
N ARG A 74 3.68 -13.89 -2.96
CA ARG A 74 3.95 -15.07 -2.13
C ARG A 74 3.29 -16.35 -2.65
N ALA A 75 2.12 -16.25 -3.26
CA ALA A 75 1.47 -17.38 -3.88
C ALA A 75 2.23 -17.81 -5.15
N GLU A 76 2.70 -16.85 -5.94
CA GLU A 76 3.49 -17.11 -7.15
C GLU A 76 4.86 -17.74 -6.84
N ASP A 77 5.53 -17.28 -5.77
CA ASP A 77 6.79 -17.88 -5.27
C ASP A 77 6.61 -19.32 -4.76
N ARG A 78 5.39 -19.73 -4.33
CA ARG A 78 5.10 -21.10 -3.84
C ARG A 78 4.76 -22.07 -4.99
N HIS A 79 4.35 -21.56 -6.15
CA HIS A 79 3.96 -22.34 -7.32
C HIS A 79 5.09 -22.49 -8.37
N ARG A 80 6.26 -21.91 -8.15
CA ARG A 80 7.49 -22.11 -8.95
C ARG A 80 8.44 -23.11 -8.30
#